data_AF-A0A0L0F788-F1
#
_entry.id   AF-A0A0L0F788-F1
#
_cell.length_a   1.000
_cell.length_b   1.000
_cell.length_c   1.000
_cell.angle_alpha   90.00
_cell.angle_beta   90.00
_cell.angle_gamma   90.00
#
_symmetry.space_group_name_H-M   'P 1'
#
loop_
_entity.id
_entity.type
_entity.pdbx_description
1 polymer ?
#
loop_
_entity_poly.entity_id
_entity_poly.type
_entity_poly.pdbx_seq_one_letter_code
_entity_poly.pdbx_strand_id
1 'polypeptide(L)'
;GCNAGSQYYTSLCMRAVNQCIGRAIRHKDDYAGIVLVDDRYRKLEVQRDLPNWIRQRTFSCPTYGYFFQNLAKFCSKMAGMGVNSTTQTEA
;
A
#
# COMPACT_ATOMS: atom_id res chain seq x y z
N GLY A 1 -6.79 -21.38 -24.71
CA GLY A 1 -6.38 -20.02 -25.13
C GLY A 1 -5.02 -19.71 -24.51
N CYS A 2 -4.07 -19.26 -25.31
CA CYS A 2 -2.65 -19.07 -24.96
C CYS A 2 -2.35 -18.13 -23.78
N ASN A 3 -3.34 -17.41 -23.22
CA ASN A 3 -3.15 -16.44 -22.14
C ASN A 3 -3.53 -16.95 -20.74
N ALA A 4 -4.06 -18.18 -20.61
CA ALA A 4 -4.51 -18.72 -19.32
C ALA A 4 -3.35 -18.94 -18.34
N GLY A 5 -2.18 -19.39 -18.82
CA GLY A 5 -0.99 -19.59 -17.99
C GLY A 5 -0.46 -18.28 -17.41
N SER A 6 -0.32 -17.24 -18.25
CA SER A 6 0.15 -15.92 -17.80
C SER A 6 -0.78 -15.28 -16.75
N GLN A 7 -2.10 -15.41 -16.93
CA GLN A 7 -3.08 -14.96 -15.94
C GLN A 7 -2.95 -15.73 -14.62
N TYR A 8 -2.79 -17.06 -14.68
CA TYR A 8 -2.58 -17.89 -13.50
C TYR A 8 -1.35 -17.45 -12.70
N TYR A 9 -0.21 -17.22 -13.37
CA TYR A 9 1.01 -16.73 -12.71
C TYR A 9 0.82 -15.34 -12.11
N THR A 10 0.12 -14.44 -12.81
CA THR A 10 -0.20 -13.09 -12.30
C THR A 10 -1.05 -13.18 -11.04
N SER A 11 -2.14 -13.95 -11.07
CA SER A 11 -2.99 -14.13 -9.90
C SER A 11 -2.26 -14.78 -8.73
N LEU A 12 -1.35 -15.73 -8.98
CA LEU A 12 -0.53 -16.34 -7.93
C LEU A 12 0.41 -15.32 -7.27
N CYS A 13 1.07 -14.49 -8.08
CA CYS A 13 1.90 -13.39 -7.59
C CYS A 13 1.08 -12.40 -6.75
N MET A 14 -0.07 -11.97 -7.25
CA MET A 14 -0.93 -11.02 -6.57
C MET A 14 -1.53 -11.57 -5.27
N ARG A 15 -1.78 -12.88 -5.19
CA ARG A 15 -2.12 -13.53 -3.91
C ARG A 15 -1.02 -13.36 -2.88
N ALA A 16 0.24 -13.59 -3.25
CA ALA A 16 1.37 -13.40 -2.33
C ALA A 16 1.50 -11.93 -1.90
N VAL A 17 1.40 -10.98 -2.84
CA VAL A 17 1.43 -9.54 -2.56
C VAL A 17 0.34 -9.14 -1.57
N ASN A 18 -0.90 -9.57 -1.81
CA ASN A 18 -2.03 -9.24 -0.96
C ASN A 18 -1.91 -9.86 0.44
N GLN A 19 -1.29 -11.03 0.54
CA GLN A 19 -0.96 -11.62 1.85
C GLN A 19 0.06 -10.75 2.60
N CYS A 20 1.14 -10.30 1.94
CA CYS A 20 2.13 -9.41 2.56
C CYS A 20 1.49 -8.10 3.03
N ILE A 21 0.60 -7.51 2.23
CA ILE A 21 -0.13 -6.29 2.60
C ILE A 21 -0.96 -6.50 3.88
N GLY A 22 -1.69 -7.62 3.96
CA GLY A 22 -2.48 -7.96 5.16
C GLY A 22 -1.63 -8.24 6.40
N ARG A 23 -0.34 -8.56 6.24
CA ARG A 23 0.61 -8.72 7.35
C ARG A 23 1.28 -7.40 7.77
N ALA A 24 1.42 -6.48 6.82
CA ALA A 24 2.02 -5.17 7.04
C ALA A 24 1.06 -4.22 7.79
N ILE A 25 -0.25 -4.31 7.56
CA ILE A 25 -1.26 -3.50 8.25
C ILE A 25 -2.10 -4.40 9.13
N ARG A 26 -1.85 -4.38 10.45
CA ARG A 26 -2.39 -5.39 11.38
C ARG A 26 -3.67 -4.98 12.09
N HIS A 27 -3.81 -3.70 12.44
CA HIS A 27 -5.00 -3.16 13.11
C HIS A 27 -5.16 -1.66 12.83
N LYS A 28 -6.26 -1.07 13.30
CA LYS A 28 -6.64 0.33 13.04
C LYS A 28 -5.62 1.38 13.52
N ASP A 29 -4.79 1.01 14.50
CA ASP A 29 -3.78 1.89 15.10
C ASP A 29 -2.36 1.57 14.58
N ASP A 30 -2.26 0.64 13.63
CA ASP A 30 -1.02 0.26 12.95
C ASP A 30 -0.99 0.90 11.55
N TYR A 31 0.15 1.47 11.18
CA TYR A 31 0.34 2.15 9.91
C TYR A 31 1.53 1.54 9.16
N ALA A 32 1.38 1.40 7.84
CA ALA A 32 2.46 0.95 6.98
C ALA A 32 2.47 1.75 5.67
N GLY A 33 3.67 2.10 5.22
CA GLY A 33 3.90 2.57 3.86
C GLY A 33 4.12 1.38 2.93
N ILE A 34 3.29 1.23 1.91
CA ILE A 34 3.43 0.16 0.91
C ILE A 34 3.97 0.78 -0.38
N VAL A 35 5.13 0.28 -0.84
CA VAL A 35 5.78 0.74 -2.07
C VAL A 35 5.80 -0.40 -3.07
N LEU A 36 5.08 -0.24 -4.18
CA LEU A 36 5.01 -1.22 -5.27
C LEU A 36 5.99 -0.80 -6.38
N VAL A 37 7.10 -1.52 -6.52
CA VAL A 37 8.20 -1.17 -7.43
C VAL A 37 8.21 -2.09 -8.65
N ASP A 38 7.30 -1.86 -9.59
CA ASP A 38 7.27 -2.52 -10.90
C ASP A 38 6.35 -1.78 -11.87
N ASP A 39 6.71 -1.65 -13.15
CA ASP A 39 5.86 -1.00 -14.17
C ASP A 39 4.52 -1.74 -14.36
N ARG A 40 4.49 -3.07 -14.11
CA ARG A 40 3.27 -3.88 -14.21
C ARG A 40 2.15 -3.40 -13.29
N TYR A 41 2.46 -2.77 -12.16
CA TYR A 41 1.45 -2.19 -11.27
C TYR A 41 0.71 -0.97 -11.85
N ARG A 42 1.19 -0.41 -12.98
CA ARG A 42 0.46 0.62 -13.73
C ARG A 42 -0.65 0.04 -14.60
N LYS A 43 -0.62 -1.27 -14.90
CA LYS A 43 -1.63 -1.95 -15.71
C LYS A 43 -2.91 -2.12 -14.88
N LEU A 44 -4.05 -1.77 -15.48
CA LEU A 44 -5.36 -1.89 -14.83
C LEU A 44 -5.66 -3.32 -14.39
N GLU A 45 -5.25 -4.32 -15.16
CA GLU A 45 -5.43 -5.75 -14.83
C GLU A 45 -4.78 -6.11 -13.49
N VAL A 46 -3.53 -5.68 -13.29
CA VAL A 46 -2.78 -5.95 -12.05
C VAL A 46 -3.35 -5.15 -10.88
N GLN A 47 -3.78 -3.91 -11.12
CA GLN A 47 -4.45 -3.11 -10.08
C GLN A 47 -5.79 -3.73 -9.66
N ARG A 48 -6.53 -4.37 -10.57
CA ARG A 48 -7.80 -5.04 -10.24
C ARG A 48 -7.62 -6.19 -9.25
N ASP A 49 -6.45 -6.81 -9.24
CA ASP A 49 -6.10 -7.87 -8.30
C ASP A 49 -5.69 -7.35 -6.91
N LEU A 50 -5.53 -6.02 -6.73
CA LEU A 50 -5.35 -5.42 -5.40
C LEU A 50 -6.71 -5.30 -4.67
N PRO A 51 -6.74 -5.48 -3.34
CA PRO A 51 -7.93 -5.21 -2.53
C PRO A 51 -8.43 -3.78 -2.77
N ASN A 52 -9.75 -3.61 -2.89
CA ASN A 52 -10.35 -2.31 -3.23
C ASN A 52 -9.90 -1.19 -2.30
N TRP A 53 -9.78 -1.45 -0.99
CA TRP A 53 -9.38 -0.46 0.02
C TRP A 53 -7.91 -0.03 -0.10
N ILE A 54 -7.04 -0.88 -0.65
CA ILE A 54 -5.66 -0.52 -0.99
C ILE A 54 -5.66 0.24 -2.30
N ARG A 55 -6.32 -0.29 -3.34
CA ARG A 55 -6.33 0.30 -4.68
C ARG A 55 -6.78 1.76 -4.67
N GLN A 56 -7.78 2.11 -3.87
CA GLN A 56 -8.28 3.48 -3.72
C GLN A 56 -7.25 4.46 -3.12
N ARG A 57 -6.24 3.94 -2.40
CA ARG A 57 -5.16 4.70 -1.76
C ARG A 57 -3.82 4.59 -2.51
N THR A 58 -3.77 3.75 -3.54
CA THR A 58 -2.60 3.61 -4.40
C THR A 58 -2.58 4.72 -5.45
N PHE A 59 -1.42 5.34 -5.64
CA PHE A 59 -1.19 6.32 -6.69
C PHE A 59 0.15 6.04 -7.36
N SER A 60 0.28 6.41 -8.64
CA SER A 60 1.55 6.29 -9.36
C SER A 60 2.42 7.51 -9.10
N CYS A 61 3.70 7.27 -8.81
CA CYS A 61 4.70 8.34 -8.69
C CYS A 61 5.59 8.33 -9.93
N PRO A 62 5.50 9.31 -10.83
CA PRO A 62 6.29 9.32 -12.08
C PRO A 62 7.76 9.67 -11.85
N THR A 63 8.09 10.33 -10.73
CA THR A 63 9.45 10.75 -10.41
C THR A 63 9.85 10.31 -9.00
N TYR A 64 11.14 10.03 -8.83
CA TYR A 64 11.71 9.70 -7.52
C TYR A 64 11.48 10.83 -6.51
N GLY A 65 11.65 12.10 -6.92
CA GLY A 65 11.44 13.25 -6.04
C GLY A 65 10.00 13.34 -5.52
N TYR A 66 8.99 13.12 -6.38
CA TYR A 66 7.59 13.10 -5.96
C TYR A 66 7.32 11.95 -5.00
N PHE A 67 7.83 10.75 -5.29
CA PHE A 67 7.73 9.59 -4.40
C PHE A 67 8.35 9.88 -3.03
N PHE A 68 9.61 10.32 -3.00
CA PHE A 68 10.35 10.54 -1.76
C PHE A 68 9.71 11.62 -0.90
N GLN A 69 9.21 12.70 -1.51
CA GLN A 69 8.50 13.75 -0.77
C GLN A 69 7.21 13.21 -0.12
N ASN A 70 6.41 12.41 -0.84
CA ASN A 70 5.20 11.81 -0.28
C ASN A 70 5.52 10.80 0.83
N LEU A 71 6.57 10.01 0.67
CA LEU A 71 7.02 9.06 1.68
C LEU A 71 7.51 9.79 2.95
N ALA A 72 8.33 10.83 2.80
CA ALA A 72 8.79 11.63 3.94
C ALA A 72 7.61 12.29 4.67
N LYS A 73 6.65 12.88 3.93
CA LYS A 73 5.41 13.44 4.50
C LYS A 73 4.62 12.38 5.28
N PHE A 74 4.50 11.17 4.74
CA PHE A 74 3.84 10.05 5.43
C PHE A 74 4.56 9.71 6.74
N CYS A 75 5.88 9.49 6.70
CA CYS A 75 6.66 9.15 7.90
C CYS A 75 6.55 10.23 8.98
N SER A 76 6.70 11.52 8.62
CA SER A 76 6.57 12.62 9.58
C SER A 76 5.16 12.72 10.18
N LYS A 77 4.12 12.54 9.35
CA LYS A 77 2.72 12.53 9.83
C LYS A 77 2.47 11.40 10.82
N MET A 78 3.02 10.22 10.56
CA MET A 78 2.82 9.06 11.43
C MET A 78 3.65 9.15 12.72
N ALA A 79 4.86 9.70 12.66
CA ALA A 79 5.67 9.99 13.85
C ALA A 79 5.00 11.01 14.78
N GLY A 80 4.33 12.03 14.21
CA GLY A 80 3.60 13.04 14.98
C GLY A 80 2.27 12.55 15.59
N MET A 81 1.73 11.41 15.15
CA MET A 81 0.46 10.89 15.66
C MET A 81 0.57 10.28 17.06
N GLY A 82 1.77 9.90 17.51
CA GLY A 82 2.00 9.33 18.85
C GLY A 82 2.11 10.33 20.00
N VAL A 83 2.09 11.65 19.72
CA VAL A 83 2.36 12.69 20.74
C VAL A 83 1.08 13.35 21.29
N ASN A 84 -0.07 13.21 20.63
CA ASN A 84 -1.30 13.95 20.97
C ASN A 84 -2.43 13.11 21.61
N SER A 85 -2.15 11.88 22.07
CA SER A 85 -3.21 10.96 22.56
C SER A 85 -3.19 10.64 24.07
N THR A 86 -2.38 11.31 24.89
CA THR A 86 -2.25 10.99 26.33
C THR A 86 -2.62 12.11 27.30
N THR A 87 -3.36 13.14 26.87
CA THR A 87 -3.93 14.13 27.81
C THR A 87 -5.41 14.34 27.56
N GLN A 88 -6.22 13.38 28.00
CA GLN A 88 -7.51 13.65 28.64
C GLN A 88 -7.64 12.69 29.83
N THR A 89 -7.04 13.13 30.93
CA THR A 89 -7.21 12.65 32.31
C THR A 89 -8.46 13.31 32.88
N GLU A 90 -9.32 12.49 33.52
CA GLU A 90 -10.16 12.80 34.68
C GLU A 90 -11.02 14.08 34.70
N ALA A 91 -12.34 13.89 34.70
CA ALA A 91 -13.30 14.56 35.59
C ALA A 91 -14.56 13.70 35.73
#